data_AF-A0A9P7FVX9-F1
#
_entry.id   AF-A0A9P7FVX9-F1
#
_cell.length_a   1.000
_cell.length_b   1.000
_cell.length_c   1.000
_cell.angle_alpha   90.00
_cell.angle_beta   90.00
_cell.angle_gamma   90.00
#
_symmetry.space_group_name_H-M   'P 1'
#
loop_
_entity.id
_entity.type
_entity.pdbx_description
1 polymer ?
#
loop_
_entity_poly.entity_id
_entity_poly.type
_entity_poly.pdbx_seq_one_letter_code
_entity_poly.pdbx_strand_id
1 'polypeptide(L)'
;MIEHSHEQFLTSVRNSLNKNNPDGITDPVFGLLGDDAAKGGAGKIKDVTCLQQATADQAFTNAKAAKDVKGMVDALIYRALERNSGKVGQTTNKCTSIKAKNPEIAAIQQHQDPASNNAKAVNKEIALELARQIKKVGGNPQDALKSGTFAPGNLNDNSGKGNTCDETNDPVGCIFTQNKLVNDATAAEIDAAVGGGGGNNNNNNNADCPPDVTVTVTVPPAGATPAAGGNNGNNNNNNNNNGGGNGNQQKFTDGLGNQKAPAVTKGGRGFVVEGNDFVNLAAAVGRSCDIQKNKCADFANSNAGRSAGITVGQCDQQTAKCRSANGV
;
A
#
# COMPACT_ATOMS: atom_id res chain seq x y z
N MET A 1 24.69 12.79 -2.34
CA MET A 1 23.91 11.58 -2.68
C MET A 1 22.56 12.08 -3.12
N ILE A 2 22.00 11.53 -4.19
CA ILE A 2 20.65 11.84 -4.62
C ILE A 2 19.75 10.72 -4.05
N GLU A 3 18.49 10.96 -3.75
CA GLU A 3 17.66 9.95 -3.08
C GLU A 3 16.72 9.31 -4.10
N HIS A 4 17.19 8.34 -4.88
CA HIS A 4 16.35 7.64 -5.89
C HIS A 4 15.81 6.29 -5.42
N SER A 5 15.91 5.99 -4.13
CA SER A 5 15.44 4.71 -3.57
C SER A 5 13.94 4.46 -3.79
N HIS A 6 13.14 5.53 -3.81
CA HIS A 6 11.69 5.54 -3.92
C HIS A 6 11.20 6.22 -5.21
N GLU A 7 11.91 6.02 -6.33
CA GLU A 7 11.74 6.81 -7.56
C GLU A 7 10.31 6.90 -8.09
N GLN A 8 9.50 5.83 -7.97
CA GLN A 8 8.10 5.88 -8.41
C GLN A 8 7.29 7.01 -7.75
N PHE A 9 7.58 7.32 -6.47
CA PHE A 9 6.91 8.39 -5.74
C PHE A 9 7.49 9.75 -6.09
N LEU A 10 8.81 9.84 -6.31
CA LEU A 10 9.44 11.06 -6.82
C LEU A 10 8.88 11.46 -8.17
N THR A 11 8.78 10.51 -9.10
CA THR A 11 8.18 10.73 -10.42
C THR A 11 6.73 11.18 -10.31
N SER A 12 5.92 10.54 -9.47
CA SER A 12 4.51 10.94 -9.27
C SER A 12 4.37 12.34 -8.67
N VAL A 13 5.13 12.63 -7.61
CA VAL A 13 5.15 13.95 -6.95
C VAL A 13 5.66 15.03 -7.90
N ARG A 14 6.72 14.75 -8.68
CA ARG A 14 7.26 15.65 -9.70
C ARG A 14 6.19 16.00 -10.74
N ASN A 15 5.49 14.99 -11.27
CA ASN A 15 4.40 15.19 -12.22
C ASN A 15 3.27 16.04 -11.63
N SER A 16 2.91 15.82 -10.36
CA SER A 16 1.88 16.63 -9.70
C SER A 16 2.33 18.06 -9.40
N LEU A 17 3.56 18.23 -8.90
CA LEU A 17 4.17 19.54 -8.61
C LEU A 17 4.24 20.40 -9.86
N ASN A 18 4.65 19.84 -11.00
CA ASN A 18 4.78 20.54 -12.28
C ASN A 18 3.45 21.09 -12.83
N LYS A 19 2.29 20.62 -12.33
CA LYS A 19 0.98 21.19 -12.70
C LYS A 19 0.82 22.62 -12.17
N ASN A 20 1.35 22.92 -10.99
CA ASN A 20 1.34 24.25 -10.39
C ASN A 20 2.39 24.33 -9.26
N ASN A 21 3.46 25.07 -9.50
CA ASN A 21 4.62 25.17 -8.61
C ASN A 21 4.96 26.65 -8.31
N PRO A 22 4.16 27.33 -7.47
CA PRO A 22 4.32 28.77 -7.21
C PRO A 22 5.63 29.10 -6.48
N ASP A 23 6.18 28.14 -5.74
CA ASP A 23 7.43 28.26 -5.00
C ASP A 23 8.66 27.93 -5.85
N GLY A 24 8.49 27.44 -7.08
CA GLY A 24 9.60 27.12 -7.96
C GLY A 24 10.53 26.04 -7.41
N ILE A 25 9.99 25.08 -6.66
CA ILE A 25 10.74 23.93 -6.14
C ILE A 25 11.27 23.14 -7.34
N THR A 26 12.58 22.93 -7.42
CA THR A 26 13.21 22.42 -8.64
C THR A 26 12.87 20.96 -8.92
N ASP A 27 12.96 20.12 -7.89
CA ASP A 27 12.69 18.70 -8.00
C ASP A 27 12.34 18.14 -6.61
N PRO A 28 11.36 17.22 -6.48
CA PRO A 28 11.03 16.63 -5.18
C PRO A 28 12.17 15.85 -4.54
N VAL A 29 13.18 15.40 -5.30
CA VAL A 29 14.31 14.66 -4.73
C VAL A 29 15.07 15.50 -3.70
N PHE A 30 15.16 16.82 -3.90
CA PHE A 30 15.83 17.73 -2.96
C PHE A 30 15.17 17.77 -1.58
N GLY A 31 13.86 17.52 -1.51
CA GLY A 31 13.15 17.43 -0.24
C GLY A 31 13.53 16.20 0.59
N LEU A 32 14.12 15.17 -0.02
CA LEU A 32 14.57 13.96 0.69
C LEU A 32 16.06 14.00 1.08
N LEU A 33 16.78 15.04 0.69
CA LEU A 33 18.20 15.20 1.00
C LEU A 33 18.43 15.94 2.32
N GLY A 34 19.69 15.87 2.80
CA GLY A 34 20.16 16.69 3.90
C GLY A 34 20.09 18.19 3.59
N ASP A 35 20.05 19.02 4.64
CA ASP A 35 19.79 20.47 4.54
C ASP A 35 20.68 21.18 3.52
N ASP A 36 21.97 20.81 3.42
CA ASP A 36 22.89 21.44 2.48
C ASP A 36 22.56 21.15 1.02
N ALA A 37 22.19 19.91 0.69
CA ALA A 37 21.81 19.56 -0.66
C ALA A 37 20.40 20.08 -1.00
N ALA A 38 19.48 20.08 -0.02
CA ALA A 38 18.11 20.58 -0.18
C ALA A 38 18.05 22.04 -0.66
N LYS A 39 19.02 22.88 -0.27
CA LYS A 39 19.16 24.28 -0.75
C LYS A 39 19.20 24.38 -2.28
N GLY A 40 19.77 23.38 -2.96
CA GLY A 40 19.92 23.37 -4.41
C GLY A 40 18.59 23.32 -5.20
N GLY A 41 17.52 22.84 -4.57
CA GLY A 41 16.19 22.73 -5.21
C GLY A 41 15.06 23.40 -4.45
N ALA A 42 15.37 24.22 -3.44
CA ALA A 42 14.37 24.77 -2.53
C ALA A 42 13.45 25.82 -3.17
N GLY A 43 13.86 26.43 -4.29
CA GLY A 43 13.13 27.54 -4.90
C GLY A 43 12.96 28.69 -3.91
N LYS A 44 11.71 29.07 -3.65
CA LYS A 44 11.34 30.14 -2.68
C LYS A 44 11.23 29.64 -1.24
N ILE A 45 11.34 28.34 -0.99
CA ILE A 45 11.28 27.78 0.36
C ILE A 45 12.58 28.13 1.10
N LYS A 46 12.48 28.99 2.13
CA LYS A 46 13.64 29.46 2.89
C LYS A 46 14.11 28.44 3.93
N ASP A 47 13.17 27.80 4.60
CA ASP A 47 13.47 26.76 5.58
C ASP A 47 13.48 25.40 4.89
N VAL A 48 14.68 24.93 4.57
CA VAL A 48 14.88 23.65 3.89
C VAL A 48 14.47 22.44 4.74
N THR A 49 14.35 22.59 6.07
CA THR A 49 13.79 21.53 6.92
C THR A 49 12.30 21.27 6.60
N CYS A 50 11.65 22.27 6.02
CA CYS A 50 10.26 22.22 5.55
C CYS A 50 10.10 21.86 4.08
N LEU A 51 11.20 21.69 3.32
CA LEU A 51 11.12 21.51 1.86
C LEU A 51 10.31 20.27 1.47
N GLN A 52 10.52 19.14 2.14
CA GLN A 52 9.74 17.92 1.89
C GLN A 52 8.24 18.16 2.13
N GLN A 53 7.89 18.79 3.25
CA GLN A 53 6.50 19.06 3.60
C GLN A 53 5.85 20.00 2.59
N ALA A 54 6.52 21.10 2.23
CA ALA A 54 6.03 22.05 1.24
C ALA A 54 5.84 21.40 -0.14
N THR A 55 6.79 20.57 -0.55
CA THR A 55 6.73 19.81 -1.81
C THR A 55 5.53 18.85 -1.81
N ALA A 56 5.38 18.05 -0.76
CA ALA A 56 4.30 17.10 -0.61
C ALA A 56 2.93 17.80 -0.57
N ASP A 57 2.83 18.90 0.17
CA ASP A 57 1.61 19.69 0.33
C ASP A 57 1.16 20.31 -1.00
N GLN A 58 2.08 20.89 -1.77
CA GLN A 58 1.77 21.45 -3.08
C GLN A 58 1.38 20.36 -4.09
N ALA A 59 2.12 19.25 -4.13
CA ALA A 59 1.80 18.11 -4.99
C ALA A 59 0.44 17.49 -4.63
N PHE A 60 0.12 17.37 -3.35
CA PHE A 60 -1.19 16.90 -2.88
C PHE A 60 -2.32 17.85 -3.28
N THR A 61 -2.13 19.18 -3.10
CA THR A 61 -3.12 20.18 -3.56
C THR A 61 -3.39 20.05 -5.06
N ASN A 62 -2.36 19.89 -5.88
CA ASN A 62 -2.51 19.75 -7.32
C ASN A 62 -3.22 18.44 -7.70
N ALA A 63 -2.90 17.33 -7.02
CA ALA A 63 -3.57 16.06 -7.23
C ALA A 63 -5.05 16.11 -6.81
N LYS A 64 -5.35 16.73 -5.67
CA LYS A 64 -6.71 16.93 -5.16
C LYS A 64 -7.55 17.78 -6.11
N ALA A 65 -6.99 18.87 -6.65
CA ALA A 65 -7.66 19.69 -7.67
C ALA A 65 -7.96 18.89 -8.96
N ALA A 66 -7.07 17.97 -9.33
CA ALA A 66 -7.24 17.08 -10.48
C ALA A 66 -8.11 15.84 -10.20
N LYS A 67 -8.59 15.63 -8.96
CA LYS A 67 -9.27 14.40 -8.50
C LYS A 67 -8.43 13.13 -8.72
N ASP A 68 -7.12 13.28 -8.67
CA ASP A 68 -6.15 12.21 -8.86
C ASP A 68 -5.85 11.52 -7.51
N VAL A 69 -6.61 10.48 -7.18
CA VAL A 69 -6.45 9.73 -5.93
C VAL A 69 -5.06 9.13 -5.82
N LYS A 70 -4.51 8.60 -6.92
CA LYS A 70 -3.15 8.04 -6.92
C LYS A 70 -2.12 9.12 -6.59
N GLY A 71 -2.20 10.28 -7.23
CA GLY A 71 -1.32 11.41 -6.95
C GLY A 71 -1.44 11.94 -5.51
N MET A 72 -2.64 11.92 -4.93
CA MET A 72 -2.83 12.25 -3.50
C MET A 72 -2.14 11.23 -2.60
N VAL A 73 -2.32 9.93 -2.84
CA VAL A 73 -1.68 8.85 -2.08
C VAL A 73 -0.15 8.91 -2.20
N ASP A 74 0.37 9.08 -3.41
CA ASP A 74 1.81 9.15 -3.64
C ASP A 74 2.44 10.36 -2.94
N ALA A 75 1.74 11.50 -2.86
CA ALA A 75 2.19 12.67 -2.10
C ALA A 75 2.19 12.44 -0.58
N LEU A 76 1.20 11.70 -0.06
CA LEU A 76 1.18 11.29 1.36
C LEU A 76 2.35 10.34 1.67
N ILE A 77 2.60 9.35 0.80
CA ILE A 77 3.72 8.42 0.95
C ILE A 77 5.05 9.20 0.92
N TYR A 78 5.23 10.09 -0.06
CA TYR A 78 6.41 10.96 -0.14
C TYR A 78 6.63 11.80 1.12
N ARG A 79 5.56 12.30 1.76
CA ARG A 79 5.65 13.05 3.02
C ARG A 79 6.21 12.20 4.17
N ALA A 80 5.88 10.92 4.18
CA ALA A 80 6.31 9.97 5.20
C ALA A 80 7.72 9.43 4.97
N LEU A 81 8.24 9.48 3.74
CA LEU A 81 9.59 8.96 3.44
C LEU A 81 10.65 9.58 4.34
N GLU A 82 11.64 8.76 4.68
CA GLU A 82 12.81 9.23 5.40
C GLU A 82 13.52 10.30 4.57
N ARG A 83 13.95 11.35 5.26
CA ARG A 83 14.80 12.38 4.70
C ARG A 83 16.19 12.18 5.26
N ASN A 84 17.19 12.09 4.38
CA ASN A 84 18.58 11.82 4.74
C ASN A 84 19.11 12.95 5.65
N SER A 85 19.48 12.61 6.88
CA SER A 85 19.99 13.56 7.88
C SER A 85 21.49 13.86 7.72
N GLY A 86 22.18 13.16 6.81
CA GLY A 86 23.61 13.31 6.55
C GLY A 86 24.52 12.46 7.45
N LYS A 87 23.96 11.74 8.43
CA LYS A 87 24.68 10.84 9.32
C LYS A 87 23.80 9.68 9.76
N VAL A 88 24.36 8.46 9.73
CA VAL A 88 23.66 7.26 10.20
C VAL A 88 23.27 7.41 11.67
N GLY A 89 21.99 7.18 11.96
CA GLY A 89 21.40 7.28 13.30
C GLY A 89 21.05 8.69 13.75
N GLN A 90 21.25 9.71 12.92
CA GLN A 90 20.83 11.07 13.23
C GLN A 90 19.34 11.26 12.93
N THR A 91 18.60 11.81 13.89
CA THR A 91 17.18 12.16 13.69
C THR A 91 17.04 13.41 12.83
N THR A 92 16.00 13.44 12.02
CA THR A 92 15.69 14.56 11.12
C THR A 92 14.75 15.55 11.81
N ASN A 93 15.13 16.82 11.80
CA ASN A 93 14.33 17.90 12.39
C ASN A 93 12.93 17.98 11.77
N LYS A 94 11.93 18.28 12.59
CA LYS A 94 10.55 18.52 12.13
C LYS A 94 10.46 19.88 11.45
N CYS A 95 9.63 19.95 10.42
CA CYS A 95 9.21 21.24 9.86
C CYS A 95 8.32 21.99 10.86
N THR A 96 8.76 23.16 11.31
CA THR A 96 8.00 24.00 12.26
C THR A 96 7.61 25.36 11.71
N SER A 97 8.31 25.85 10.69
CA SER A 97 8.12 27.20 10.16
C SER A 97 7.03 27.31 9.09
N ILE A 98 6.68 26.20 8.42
CA ILE A 98 5.66 26.16 7.38
C ILE A 98 4.50 25.29 7.85
N LYS A 99 3.29 25.87 7.89
CA LYS A 99 2.05 25.12 8.13
C LYS A 99 1.54 24.57 6.79
N ALA A 100 1.38 23.25 6.70
CA ALA A 100 0.77 22.61 5.54
C ALA A 100 -0.68 23.09 5.35
N LYS A 101 -1.08 23.31 4.09
CA LYS A 101 -2.43 23.70 3.69
C LYS A 101 -3.40 22.53 3.80
N ASN A 102 -2.93 21.31 3.49
CA ASN A 102 -3.75 20.11 3.52
C ASN A 102 -3.61 19.43 4.90
N PRO A 103 -4.71 19.22 5.65
CA PRO A 103 -4.66 18.55 6.95
C PRO A 103 -4.15 17.11 6.85
N GLU A 104 -4.35 16.44 5.72
CA GLU A 104 -3.84 15.09 5.46
C GLU A 104 -2.31 15.06 5.46
N ILE A 105 -1.67 16.07 4.86
CA ILE A 105 -0.20 16.23 4.85
C ILE A 105 0.30 16.71 6.21
N ALA A 106 -0.43 17.60 6.87
CA ALA A 106 -0.09 18.11 8.21
C ALA A 106 -0.06 17.02 9.29
N ALA A 107 -0.86 15.95 9.13
CA ALA A 107 -0.93 14.83 10.06
C ALA A 107 0.31 13.92 9.99
N ILE A 108 1.06 13.95 8.88
CA ILE A 108 2.16 13.03 8.61
C ILE A 108 3.50 13.70 8.91
N GLN A 109 4.36 12.97 9.62
CA GLN A 109 5.76 13.31 9.81
C GLN A 109 6.62 12.39 8.93
N GLN A 110 7.86 12.80 8.65
CA GLN A 110 8.82 11.95 7.97
C GLN A 110 9.37 10.87 8.89
N HIS A 111 9.63 9.69 8.34
CA HIS A 111 10.41 8.65 9.00
C HIS A 111 11.76 9.20 9.48
N GLN A 112 12.23 8.63 10.57
CA GLN A 112 13.57 8.85 11.11
C GLN A 112 14.52 7.79 10.58
N ASP A 113 15.81 8.12 10.59
CA ASP A 113 16.87 7.16 10.26
C ASP A 113 16.69 5.88 11.09
N PRO A 114 16.68 4.69 10.47
CA PRO A 114 16.37 3.43 11.14
C PRO A 114 17.39 3.03 12.22
N ALA A 115 18.61 3.58 12.19
CA ALA A 115 19.62 3.41 13.23
C ALA A 115 19.48 4.41 14.38
N SER A 116 18.55 5.36 14.31
CA SER A 116 18.32 6.33 15.39
C SER A 116 17.56 5.69 16.57
N ASN A 117 17.71 6.29 17.75
CA ASN A 117 17.03 5.81 18.95
C ASN A 117 15.50 5.85 18.77
N ASN A 118 14.85 4.73 19.10
CA ASN A 118 13.39 4.54 18.98
C ASN A 118 12.83 4.62 17.54
N ALA A 119 13.67 4.62 16.50
CA ALA A 119 13.23 4.74 15.10
C ALA A 119 12.11 3.76 14.74
N LYS A 120 12.26 2.49 15.12
CA LYS A 120 11.26 1.44 14.85
C LYS A 120 9.87 1.79 15.39
N ALA A 121 9.78 2.36 16.59
CA ALA A 121 8.50 2.74 17.18
C ALA A 121 7.94 4.01 16.52
N VAL A 122 8.79 5.01 16.28
CA VAL A 122 8.39 6.28 15.66
C VAL A 122 7.93 6.08 14.21
N ASN A 123 8.69 5.33 13.41
CA ASN A 123 8.37 5.06 12.00
C ASN A 123 7.11 4.20 11.89
N LYS A 124 6.91 3.25 12.81
CA LYS A 124 5.63 2.51 12.88
C LYS A 124 4.45 3.45 13.05
N GLU A 125 4.47 4.34 14.03
CA GLU A 125 3.37 5.29 14.26
C GLU A 125 3.12 6.19 13.06
N ILE A 126 4.19 6.61 12.36
CA ILE A 126 4.08 7.36 11.12
C ILE A 126 3.40 6.53 10.02
N ALA A 127 3.81 5.27 9.82
CA ALA A 127 3.20 4.38 8.83
C ALA A 127 1.72 4.10 9.12
N LEU A 128 1.35 3.94 10.40
CA LEU A 128 -0.05 3.78 10.80
C LEU A 128 -0.86 5.05 10.55
N GLU A 129 -0.32 6.24 10.85
CA GLU A 129 -1.00 7.50 10.55
C GLU A 129 -1.13 7.74 9.04
N LEU A 130 -0.07 7.45 8.28
CA LEU A 130 -0.10 7.47 6.81
C LEU A 130 -1.23 6.60 6.27
N ALA A 131 -1.39 5.37 6.77
CA ALA A 131 -2.48 4.48 6.35
C ALA A 131 -3.87 5.09 6.60
N ARG A 132 -4.07 5.75 7.75
CA ARG A 132 -5.33 6.45 8.06
C ARG A 132 -5.58 7.58 7.06
N GLN A 133 -4.56 8.35 6.70
CA GLN A 133 -4.70 9.44 5.72
C GLN A 133 -4.94 8.92 4.30
N ILE A 134 -4.26 7.84 3.89
CA ILE A 134 -4.49 7.16 2.62
C ILE A 134 -5.95 6.69 2.52
N LYS A 135 -6.50 6.08 3.59
CA LYS A 135 -7.91 5.69 3.63
C LYS A 135 -8.85 6.88 3.45
N LYS A 136 -8.58 8.00 4.13
CA LYS A 136 -9.42 9.21 4.08
C LYS A 136 -9.54 9.80 2.68
N VAL A 137 -8.49 9.68 1.86
CA VAL A 137 -8.49 10.18 0.47
C VAL A 137 -9.00 9.15 -0.54
N GLY A 138 -9.45 7.97 -0.08
CA GLY A 138 -9.98 6.90 -0.93
C GLY A 138 -8.93 5.96 -1.52
N GLY A 139 -7.69 5.99 -1.02
CA GLY A 139 -6.62 5.08 -1.42
C GLY A 139 -6.63 3.75 -0.66
N ASN A 140 -5.74 2.84 -1.05
CA ASN A 140 -5.54 1.56 -0.37
C ASN A 140 -4.59 1.74 0.84
N PRO A 141 -5.05 1.56 2.10
CA PRO A 141 -4.21 1.80 3.27
C PRO A 141 -2.92 0.98 3.33
N GLN A 142 -2.91 -0.19 2.71
CA GLN A 142 -1.73 -1.06 2.63
C GLN A 142 -0.59 -0.43 1.82
N ASP A 143 -0.85 0.59 1.00
CA ASP A 143 0.20 1.35 0.31
C ASP A 143 1.10 2.12 1.28
N ALA A 144 0.68 2.33 2.54
CA ALA A 144 1.53 2.91 3.58
C ALA A 144 2.79 2.06 3.84
N LEU A 145 2.76 0.74 3.62
CA LEU A 145 3.96 -0.10 3.76
C LEU A 145 5.07 0.29 2.79
N LYS A 146 4.72 0.94 1.67
CA LYS A 146 5.69 1.42 0.67
C LYS A 146 6.46 2.67 1.13
N SER A 147 6.15 3.26 2.29
CA SER A 147 6.98 4.30 2.88
C SER A 147 8.13 3.77 3.73
N GLY A 148 8.25 2.44 3.86
CA GLY A 148 9.29 1.78 4.62
C GLY A 148 10.70 2.26 4.31
N THR A 149 11.59 2.19 5.29
CA THR A 149 13.01 2.52 5.10
C THR A 149 13.87 1.26 4.98
N PHE A 150 15.18 1.42 4.92
CA PHE A 150 16.19 0.37 4.89
C PHE A 150 16.41 -0.25 6.28
N ALA A 151 17.11 -1.38 6.32
CA ALA A 151 17.63 -1.90 7.58
C ALA A 151 18.58 -0.88 8.25
N PRO A 152 18.62 -0.80 9.59
CA PRO A 152 19.52 0.10 10.32
C PRO A 152 20.96 0.01 9.84
N GLY A 153 21.57 1.17 9.54
CA GLY A 153 22.98 1.27 9.17
C GLY A 153 23.93 1.11 10.36
N ASN A 154 25.24 1.05 10.07
CA ASN A 154 26.27 1.06 11.11
C ASN A 154 26.51 2.49 11.60
N LEU A 155 26.40 2.74 12.91
CA LEU A 155 26.62 4.06 13.52
C LEU A 155 28.06 4.60 13.34
N ASN A 156 29.01 3.72 13.06
CA ASN A 156 30.39 4.09 12.75
C ASN A 156 30.62 4.43 11.26
N ASP A 157 29.58 4.36 10.44
CA ASP A 157 29.64 4.76 9.04
C ASP A 157 29.63 6.30 8.91
N ASN A 158 30.79 6.86 8.59
CA ASN A 158 30.97 8.30 8.37
C ASN A 158 30.53 8.76 6.97
N SER A 159 30.12 7.85 6.09
CA SER A 159 29.67 8.21 4.75
C SER A 159 28.23 8.76 4.73
N GLY A 160 27.48 8.55 5.82
CA GLY A 160 26.08 8.96 5.93
C GLY A 160 25.16 8.19 4.97
N LYS A 161 25.65 7.10 4.34
CA LYS A 161 24.91 6.30 3.38
C LYS A 161 24.11 5.20 4.06
N GLY A 162 24.65 4.56 5.09
CA GLY A 162 24.02 3.39 5.69
C GLY A 162 23.77 2.28 4.66
N ASN A 163 22.59 1.66 4.70
CA ASN A 163 22.20 0.57 3.78
C ASN A 163 21.43 1.05 2.56
N THR A 164 21.40 2.36 2.29
CA THR A 164 20.61 2.95 1.21
C THR A 164 21.13 2.55 -0.17
N CYS A 165 20.29 2.76 -1.18
CA CYS A 165 20.64 2.60 -2.59
C CYS A 165 20.20 3.87 -3.34
N ASP A 166 20.88 4.18 -4.45
CA ASP A 166 20.69 5.39 -5.24
C ASP A 166 20.87 5.07 -6.73
N GLU A 167 19.84 4.49 -7.35
CA GLU A 167 19.86 4.04 -8.75
C GLU A 167 18.98 4.94 -9.62
N THR A 168 19.61 5.79 -10.43
CA THR A 168 18.92 6.77 -11.29
C THR A 168 18.16 6.15 -12.47
N ASN A 169 18.51 4.93 -12.88
CA ASN A 169 17.88 4.23 -14.00
C ASN A 169 16.83 3.20 -13.55
N ASP A 170 16.42 3.23 -12.29
CA ASP A 170 15.37 2.38 -11.76
C ASP A 170 14.07 3.19 -11.61
N PRO A 171 13.08 3.02 -12.51
CA PRO A 171 11.83 3.80 -12.48
C PRO A 171 10.92 3.45 -11.30
N VAL A 172 11.15 2.30 -10.62
CA VAL A 172 10.39 1.92 -9.43
C VAL A 172 11.08 2.47 -8.18
N GLY A 173 12.39 2.38 -8.15
CA GLY A 173 13.24 2.72 -7.03
C GLY A 173 13.90 1.47 -6.45
N CYS A 174 15.22 1.58 -6.24
CA CYS A 174 16.07 0.44 -5.92
C CYS A 174 15.71 -0.24 -4.60
N ILE A 175 15.00 0.43 -3.68
CA ILE A 175 14.56 -0.20 -2.43
C ILE A 175 13.57 -1.34 -2.68
N PHE A 176 12.77 -1.20 -3.73
CA PHE A 176 11.76 -2.19 -4.13
C PHE A 176 12.39 -3.27 -5.01
N THR A 177 13.13 -2.88 -6.05
CA THR A 177 13.67 -3.83 -7.03
C THR A 177 14.80 -4.70 -6.45
N GLN A 178 15.52 -4.19 -5.46
CA GLN A 178 16.56 -4.94 -4.75
C GLN A 178 16.04 -5.58 -3.45
N ASN A 179 14.73 -5.47 -3.17
CA ASN A 179 14.08 -6.04 -1.98
C ASN A 179 14.77 -5.62 -0.66
N LYS A 180 15.08 -4.32 -0.55
CA LYS A 180 15.72 -3.71 0.62
C LYS A 180 14.74 -3.03 1.57
N LEU A 181 13.48 -2.91 1.17
CA LEU A 181 12.41 -2.32 1.97
C LEU A 181 12.21 -3.11 3.27
N VAL A 182 12.30 -2.42 4.39
CA VAL A 182 11.89 -2.92 5.70
C VAL A 182 10.57 -2.25 6.06
N ASN A 183 9.52 -3.03 6.22
CA ASN A 183 8.23 -2.50 6.61
C ASN A 183 8.26 -2.04 8.09
N ASP A 184 7.84 -0.80 8.32
CA ASP A 184 7.75 -0.24 9.68
C ASP A 184 6.54 -0.76 10.47
N ALA A 185 5.53 -1.29 9.77
CA ALA A 185 4.35 -1.93 10.33
C ALA A 185 4.01 -3.21 9.56
N THR A 186 3.18 -4.08 10.13
CA THR A 186 2.63 -5.25 9.45
C THR A 186 1.31 -4.91 8.77
N ALA A 187 0.92 -5.69 7.76
CA ALA A 187 -0.38 -5.52 7.09
C ALA A 187 -1.57 -5.59 8.08
N ALA A 188 -1.48 -6.47 9.09
CA ALA A 188 -2.50 -6.59 10.13
C ALA A 188 -2.57 -5.35 11.04
N GLU A 189 -1.43 -4.75 11.40
CA GLU A 189 -1.40 -3.50 12.17
C GLU A 189 -2.00 -2.35 11.35
N ILE A 190 -1.76 -2.31 10.04
CA ILE A 190 -2.36 -1.34 9.13
C ILE A 190 -3.89 -1.50 9.09
N ASP A 191 -4.37 -2.74 8.89
CA ASP A 191 -5.80 -3.04 8.87
C ASP A 191 -6.48 -2.67 10.20
N ALA A 192 -5.82 -2.96 11.33
CA ALA A 192 -6.31 -2.57 12.65
C ALA A 192 -6.37 -1.04 12.83
N ALA A 193 -5.31 -0.33 12.44
CA ALA A 193 -5.21 1.13 12.59
C ALA A 193 -6.24 1.90 11.77
N VAL A 194 -6.68 1.34 10.64
CA VAL A 194 -7.71 1.95 9.77
C VAL A 194 -9.10 1.38 9.97
N GLY A 195 -9.22 0.19 10.56
CA GLY A 195 -10.48 -0.42 11.00
C GLY A 195 -11.05 0.25 12.26
N GLY A 196 -10.18 0.77 13.13
CA GLY A 196 -10.56 1.56 14.30
C GLY A 196 -10.87 3.01 13.95
N GLY A 197 -12.16 3.36 13.87
CA GLY A 197 -12.59 4.75 13.86
C GLY A 197 -12.40 5.40 15.24
N GLY A 198 -11.27 6.08 15.44
CA GLY A 198 -11.07 7.07 16.51
C GLY A 198 -10.63 6.50 17.85
N GLY A 199 -9.51 7.04 18.36
CA GLY A 199 -9.14 6.93 19.77
C GLY A 199 -7.69 6.51 19.99
N ASN A 200 -6.78 7.48 20.05
CA ASN A 200 -5.67 7.37 20.99
C ASN A 200 -6.27 7.17 22.37
N ASN A 201 -5.87 6.12 23.09
CA ASN A 201 -5.92 6.09 24.54
C ASN A 201 -4.78 5.22 25.06
N ASN A 202 -3.66 5.88 25.34
CA ASN A 202 -2.88 5.50 26.52
C ASN A 202 -3.81 5.66 27.72
N ASN A 203 -4.14 4.55 28.38
CA ASN A 203 -4.13 4.43 29.84
C ASN A 203 -4.61 3.04 30.24
N ASN A 204 -3.79 2.40 31.08
CA ASN A 204 -4.20 1.32 31.96
C ASN A 204 -5.53 1.68 32.62
N ASN A 205 -6.54 0.83 32.49
CA ASN A 205 -7.35 0.30 33.60
C ASN A 205 -8.41 -0.65 33.04
N ASN A 206 -8.41 -1.84 33.63
CA ASN A 206 -9.42 -2.88 33.58
C ASN A 206 -10.86 -2.30 33.53
N ALA A 207 -11.55 -2.51 32.40
CA ALA A 207 -13.00 -2.38 32.31
C ALA A 207 -13.53 -3.44 31.33
N ASP A 208 -14.11 -4.45 31.96
CA ASP A 208 -14.88 -5.58 31.45
C ASP A 208 -15.76 -5.24 30.23
N CYS A 209 -15.59 -5.98 29.14
CA CYS A 209 -16.57 -6.02 28.05
C CYS A 209 -17.39 -7.31 28.25
N PRO A 210 -18.73 -7.25 28.38
CA PRO A 210 -19.52 -8.45 28.58
C PRO A 210 -19.38 -9.39 27.37
N PRO A 211 -19.31 -10.72 27.58
CA PRO A 211 -19.05 -11.67 26.50
C PRO A 211 -20.18 -11.67 25.47
N ASP A 212 -19.79 -11.93 24.21
CA ASP A 212 -20.67 -12.01 23.05
C ASP A 212 -21.88 -12.93 23.30
N VAL A 213 -23.07 -12.39 23.07
CA VAL A 213 -24.32 -13.15 23.11
C VAL A 213 -24.49 -13.84 21.75
N THR A 214 -24.23 -15.15 21.71
CA THR A 214 -24.53 -15.99 20.55
C THR A 214 -26.05 -16.12 20.36
N VAL A 215 -26.57 -15.62 19.25
CA VAL A 215 -27.96 -15.87 18.80
C VAL A 215 -27.97 -17.13 17.94
N THR A 216 -28.48 -18.23 18.49
CA THR A 216 -28.70 -19.48 17.76
C THR A 216 -29.99 -19.39 16.95
N VAL A 217 -29.89 -19.41 15.62
CA VAL A 217 -31.04 -19.60 14.72
C VAL A 217 -31.12 -21.07 14.33
N THR A 218 -32.18 -21.74 14.77
CA THR A 218 -32.46 -23.13 14.44
C THR A 218 -33.21 -23.19 13.10
N VAL A 219 -32.63 -23.86 12.09
CA VAL A 219 -33.31 -24.21 10.84
C VAL A 219 -33.62 -25.73 10.79
N PRO A 220 -34.84 -26.15 10.38
CA PRO A 220 -35.22 -27.56 10.33
C PRO A 220 -34.61 -28.33 9.13
N PRO A 221 -34.46 -29.65 9.21
CA PRO A 221 -33.72 -30.44 8.22
C PRO A 221 -34.56 -30.77 6.98
N ALA A 222 -34.00 -30.57 5.79
CA ALA A 222 -34.52 -31.10 4.54
C ALA A 222 -33.91 -32.49 4.27
N GLY A 223 -34.78 -33.45 3.99
CA GLY A 223 -34.46 -34.88 3.91
C GLY A 223 -33.75 -35.34 2.63
N ALA A 224 -33.00 -36.43 2.83
CA ALA A 224 -32.66 -37.58 1.97
C ALA A 224 -32.46 -37.40 0.46
N THR A 225 -31.27 -37.82 0.03
CA THR A 225 -30.84 -38.19 -1.34
C THR A 225 -31.51 -39.47 -1.85
N PRO A 226 -31.36 -39.77 -3.15
CA PRO A 226 -30.54 -40.94 -3.50
C PRO A 226 -29.52 -40.75 -4.65
N ALA A 227 -28.47 -41.58 -4.57
CA ALA A 227 -27.36 -41.89 -5.50
C ALA A 227 -27.83 -42.48 -6.86
N ALA A 228 -27.06 -42.76 -7.93
CA ALA A 228 -25.69 -42.57 -8.43
C ALA A 228 -25.72 -42.99 -9.94
N GLY A 229 -24.72 -42.62 -10.75
CA GLY A 229 -24.49 -43.24 -12.07
C GLY A 229 -23.66 -42.37 -13.03
N GLY A 230 -22.52 -42.90 -13.49
CA GLY A 230 -21.46 -42.14 -14.18
C GLY A 230 -21.44 -42.15 -15.71
N ASN A 231 -20.26 -41.74 -16.20
CA ASN A 231 -19.67 -41.76 -17.55
C ASN A 231 -19.86 -40.58 -18.52
N ASN A 232 -18.74 -39.85 -18.66
CA ASN A 232 -17.99 -39.53 -19.89
C ASN A 232 -18.75 -39.09 -21.16
N GLY A 233 -18.40 -37.90 -21.68
CA GLY A 233 -18.70 -37.50 -23.06
C GLY A 233 -18.61 -36.00 -23.31
N ASN A 234 -17.59 -35.60 -24.07
CA ASN A 234 -17.40 -34.28 -24.71
C ASN A 234 -18.69 -33.67 -25.30
N ASN A 235 -18.88 -32.35 -25.16
CA ASN A 235 -18.73 -31.38 -26.28
C ASN A 235 -19.21 -29.97 -25.90
N ASN A 236 -18.50 -29.00 -26.48
CA ASN A 236 -18.87 -27.60 -26.63
C ASN A 236 -20.37 -27.37 -26.89
N ASN A 237 -20.99 -26.42 -26.19
CA ASN A 237 -21.45 -25.21 -26.86
C ASN A 237 -21.90 -24.11 -25.90
N ASN A 238 -21.58 -22.89 -26.31
CA ASN A 238 -22.22 -21.63 -25.92
C ASN A 238 -23.73 -21.79 -25.74
N ASN A 239 -24.24 -21.35 -24.59
CA ASN A 239 -25.29 -20.34 -24.62
C ASN A 239 -25.45 -19.63 -23.27
N ASN A 240 -25.47 -18.31 -23.36
CA ASN A 240 -26.09 -17.44 -22.36
C ASN A 240 -27.49 -17.98 -22.03
N ASN A 241 -27.76 -18.31 -20.77
CA ASN A 241 -28.95 -17.75 -20.15
C ASN A 241 -28.86 -17.62 -18.64
N ASN A 242 -29.36 -16.46 -18.23
CA ASN A 242 -29.52 -15.94 -16.90
C ASN A 242 -30.39 -16.87 -16.03
N GLY A 243 -29.82 -17.39 -14.94
CA GLY A 243 -30.53 -18.12 -13.89
C GLY A 243 -29.94 -17.72 -12.55
N GLY A 244 -30.72 -17.03 -11.72
CA GLY A 244 -30.30 -16.53 -10.42
C GLY A 244 -29.85 -17.65 -9.48
N GLY A 245 -28.60 -17.58 -9.04
CA GLY A 245 -28.06 -18.44 -7.98
C GLY A 245 -26.79 -17.80 -7.39
N ASN A 246 -26.51 -18.11 -6.13
CA ASN A 246 -25.29 -17.75 -5.37
C ASN A 246 -24.01 -18.38 -5.96
N GLY A 247 -23.83 -18.33 -7.28
CA GLY A 247 -22.65 -18.83 -7.98
C GLY A 247 -21.50 -17.84 -7.93
N ASN A 248 -20.29 -18.35 -8.16
CA ASN A 248 -19.10 -17.53 -8.30
C ASN A 248 -19.26 -16.56 -9.49
N GLN A 249 -19.18 -15.26 -9.22
CA GLN A 249 -19.27 -14.19 -10.22
C GLN A 249 -17.93 -13.93 -10.92
N GLN A 250 -16.87 -14.61 -10.46
CA GLN A 250 -15.54 -14.58 -11.04
C GLN A 250 -15.43 -15.60 -12.19
N LYS A 251 -15.01 -15.16 -13.39
CA LYS A 251 -14.98 -15.98 -14.62
C LYS A 251 -13.64 -16.66 -14.94
N PHE A 252 -12.56 -16.28 -14.27
CA PHE A 252 -11.20 -16.80 -14.47
C PHE A 252 -10.92 -18.02 -13.57
N THR A 253 -10.84 -19.20 -14.17
CA THR A 253 -10.67 -20.46 -13.41
C THR A 253 -9.22 -20.94 -13.28
N ASP A 254 -8.29 -20.33 -14.02
CA ASP A 254 -6.87 -20.73 -14.00
C ASP A 254 -6.18 -20.30 -12.71
N GLY A 255 -5.08 -20.98 -12.37
CA GLY A 255 -4.29 -20.65 -11.17
C GLY A 255 -2.86 -21.17 -11.30
N LEU A 256 -1.90 -20.27 -11.32
CA LEU A 256 -0.48 -20.58 -11.49
C LEU A 256 0.05 -21.06 -10.15
N GLY A 257 0.80 -22.16 -10.14
CA GLY A 257 1.21 -22.80 -8.87
C GLY A 257 0.02 -23.27 -8.02
N ASN A 258 -1.11 -23.61 -8.67
CA ASN A 258 -2.38 -23.96 -8.03
C ASN A 258 -3.02 -22.84 -7.19
N GLN A 259 -2.60 -21.58 -7.38
CA GLN A 259 -3.18 -20.43 -6.68
C GLN A 259 -4.34 -19.85 -7.49
N LYS A 260 -5.57 -20.21 -7.11
CA LYS A 260 -6.79 -19.76 -7.79
C LYS A 260 -7.34 -18.47 -7.16
N ALA A 261 -8.04 -17.69 -7.98
CA ALA A 261 -8.80 -16.55 -7.49
C ALA A 261 -9.93 -17.04 -6.56
N PRO A 262 -10.12 -16.41 -5.38
CA PRO A 262 -11.23 -16.74 -4.50
C PRO A 262 -12.57 -16.42 -5.17
N ALA A 263 -13.61 -17.16 -4.79
CA ALA A 263 -14.94 -16.93 -5.33
C ALA A 263 -15.46 -15.54 -4.94
N VAL A 264 -16.16 -14.92 -5.89
CA VAL A 264 -16.98 -13.73 -5.67
C VAL A 264 -18.42 -14.21 -5.55
N THR A 265 -19.01 -14.18 -4.37
CA THR A 265 -20.41 -14.59 -4.17
C THR A 265 -21.29 -13.37 -3.96
N LYS A 266 -22.60 -13.48 -4.26
CA LYS A 266 -23.56 -12.46 -3.87
C LYS A 266 -23.86 -12.58 -2.38
N GLY A 267 -23.81 -11.48 -1.64
CA GLY A 267 -24.00 -11.45 -0.19
C GLY A 267 -23.62 -10.11 0.44
N GLY A 268 -23.81 -9.99 1.76
CA GLY A 268 -23.46 -8.77 2.49
C GLY A 268 -24.05 -7.51 1.86
N ARG A 269 -23.20 -6.53 1.56
CA ARG A 269 -23.57 -5.26 0.88
C ARG A 269 -23.74 -5.35 -0.64
N GLY A 270 -23.59 -6.53 -1.23
CA GLY A 270 -23.73 -6.79 -2.66
C GLY A 270 -22.97 -8.03 -3.08
N PHE A 271 -21.64 -7.98 -2.98
CA PHE A 271 -20.72 -9.05 -3.33
C PHE A 271 -19.71 -9.29 -2.20
N VAL A 272 -19.32 -10.55 -1.99
CA VAL A 272 -18.38 -10.95 -0.93
C VAL A 272 -17.19 -11.68 -1.54
N VAL A 273 -15.99 -11.34 -1.08
CA VAL A 273 -14.73 -12.03 -1.42
C VAL A 273 -13.94 -12.28 -0.14
N GLU A 274 -13.79 -13.54 0.25
CA GLU A 274 -13.11 -13.95 1.50
C GLU A 274 -13.57 -13.12 2.72
N GLY A 275 -14.89 -12.92 2.86
CA GLY A 275 -15.48 -12.17 3.97
C GLY A 275 -15.45 -10.64 3.84
N ASN A 276 -14.89 -10.09 2.77
CA ASN A 276 -14.92 -8.65 2.50
C ASN A 276 -16.11 -8.28 1.61
N ASP A 277 -16.87 -7.26 2.03
CA ASP A 277 -18.07 -6.78 1.34
C ASP A 277 -17.76 -5.69 0.30
N PHE A 278 -18.38 -5.82 -0.87
CA PHE A 278 -18.27 -4.89 -1.98
C PHE A 278 -19.66 -4.52 -2.51
N VAL A 279 -19.88 -3.23 -2.78
CA VAL A 279 -21.14 -2.74 -3.35
C VAL A 279 -21.24 -2.94 -4.86
N ASN A 280 -20.12 -3.13 -5.55
CA ASN A 280 -20.08 -3.32 -7.00
C ASN A 280 -19.23 -4.53 -7.40
N LEU A 281 -19.67 -5.22 -8.46
CA LEU A 281 -19.05 -6.46 -8.91
C LEU A 281 -17.62 -6.26 -9.40
N ALA A 282 -17.34 -5.16 -10.10
CA ALA A 282 -16.02 -4.89 -10.66
C ALA A 282 -14.94 -4.79 -9.57
N ALA A 283 -15.23 -4.10 -8.46
CA ALA A 283 -14.34 -4.01 -7.31
C ALA A 283 -14.15 -5.36 -6.62
N ALA A 284 -15.24 -6.13 -6.45
CA ALA A 284 -15.16 -7.48 -5.87
C ALA A 284 -14.28 -8.40 -6.71
N VAL A 285 -14.47 -8.42 -8.03
CA VAL A 285 -13.66 -9.21 -8.94
C VAL A 285 -12.22 -8.73 -8.98
N GLY A 286 -11.99 -7.41 -9.00
CA GLY A 286 -10.64 -6.84 -8.89
C GLY A 286 -9.92 -7.34 -7.64
N ARG A 287 -10.60 -7.32 -6.48
CA ARG A 287 -10.05 -7.88 -5.24
C ARG A 287 -9.77 -9.37 -5.35
N SER A 288 -10.66 -10.15 -5.95
CA SER A 288 -10.44 -11.58 -6.17
C SER A 288 -9.18 -11.85 -7.01
N CYS A 289 -8.97 -11.11 -8.10
CA CYS A 289 -7.75 -11.21 -8.90
C CYS A 289 -6.48 -10.76 -8.15
N ASP A 290 -6.58 -9.77 -7.27
CA ASP A 290 -5.44 -9.31 -6.45
C ASP A 290 -5.09 -10.32 -5.35
N ILE A 291 -6.08 -10.95 -4.72
CA ILE A 291 -5.85 -12.04 -3.77
C ILE A 291 -5.16 -13.22 -4.48
N GLN A 292 -5.60 -13.56 -5.70
CA GLN A 292 -4.92 -14.57 -6.52
C GLN A 292 -3.45 -14.23 -6.74
N LYS A 293 -3.18 -12.97 -7.12
CA LYS A 293 -1.82 -12.47 -7.35
C LYS A 293 -0.95 -12.72 -6.13
N ASN A 294 -1.42 -12.29 -4.97
CA ASN A 294 -0.64 -12.35 -3.74
C ASN A 294 -0.34 -13.80 -3.36
N LYS A 295 -1.35 -14.69 -3.42
CA LYS A 295 -1.13 -16.13 -3.20
C LYS A 295 -0.13 -16.72 -4.19
N CYS A 296 -0.22 -16.35 -5.46
CA CYS A 296 0.74 -16.78 -6.50
C CYS A 296 2.15 -16.27 -6.21
N ALA A 297 2.29 -14.99 -5.82
CA ALA A 297 3.57 -14.39 -5.50
C ALA A 297 4.20 -15.03 -4.26
N ASP A 298 3.41 -15.29 -3.22
CA ASP A 298 3.85 -16.02 -2.03
C ASP A 298 4.31 -17.44 -2.39
N PHE A 299 3.58 -18.13 -3.27
CA PHE A 299 3.99 -19.43 -3.79
C PHE A 299 5.29 -19.34 -4.59
N ALA A 300 5.40 -18.40 -5.53
CA ALA A 300 6.62 -18.15 -6.32
C ALA A 300 7.84 -17.86 -5.42
N ASN A 301 7.61 -17.19 -4.28
CA ASN A 301 8.61 -16.88 -3.26
C ASN A 301 8.92 -18.05 -2.31
N SER A 302 8.22 -19.17 -2.40
CA SER A 302 8.51 -20.40 -1.64
C SER A 302 9.56 -21.27 -2.35
N ASN A 303 10.19 -22.19 -1.62
CA ASN A 303 11.11 -23.16 -2.23
C ASN A 303 10.42 -24.02 -3.30
N ALA A 304 9.14 -24.38 -3.09
CA ALA A 304 8.37 -25.16 -4.05
C ALA A 304 8.11 -24.36 -5.34
N GLY A 305 7.74 -23.08 -5.24
CA GLY A 305 7.50 -22.23 -6.40
C GLY A 305 8.77 -21.93 -7.20
N ARG A 306 9.89 -21.65 -6.51
CA ARG A 306 11.19 -21.50 -7.17
C ARG A 306 11.62 -22.78 -7.90
N SER A 307 11.42 -23.94 -7.27
CA SER A 307 11.73 -25.24 -7.90
C SER A 307 10.82 -25.55 -9.09
N ALA A 308 9.59 -25.01 -9.09
CA ALA A 308 8.66 -25.09 -10.21
C ALA A 308 8.91 -24.02 -11.30
N GLY A 309 9.94 -23.18 -11.15
CA GLY A 309 10.28 -22.12 -12.11
C GLY A 309 9.25 -20.99 -12.18
N ILE A 310 8.40 -20.85 -11.17
CA ILE A 310 7.35 -19.83 -11.13
C ILE A 310 7.93 -18.51 -10.64
N THR A 311 7.68 -17.43 -11.39
CA THR A 311 8.14 -16.08 -11.04
C THR A 311 6.98 -15.16 -10.68
N VAL A 312 7.26 -14.14 -9.87
CA VAL A 312 6.27 -13.09 -9.56
C VAL A 312 5.77 -12.39 -10.85
N GLY A 313 6.64 -12.23 -11.85
CA GLY A 313 6.23 -11.68 -13.15
C GLY A 313 5.20 -12.54 -13.89
N GLN A 314 5.24 -13.87 -13.75
CA GLN A 314 4.19 -14.74 -14.29
C GLN A 314 2.88 -14.62 -13.48
N CYS A 315 2.97 -14.36 -12.17
CA CYS A 315 1.81 -14.04 -11.35
C CYS A 315 1.16 -12.72 -11.78
N ASP A 316 1.95 -11.69 -12.10
CA ASP A 316 1.44 -10.43 -12.65
C ASP A 316 0.71 -10.64 -13.99
N GLN A 317 1.28 -11.44 -14.89
CA GLN A 317 0.62 -11.83 -16.15
C GLN A 317 -0.68 -12.59 -15.90
N GLN A 318 -0.73 -13.47 -14.89
CA GLN A 318 -1.96 -14.16 -14.51
C GLN A 318 -3.02 -13.19 -14.00
N THR A 319 -2.65 -12.20 -13.18
CA THR A 319 -3.59 -11.17 -12.71
C THR A 319 -4.16 -10.35 -13.85
N ALA A 320 -3.35 -10.01 -14.85
CA ALA A 320 -3.84 -9.34 -16.06
C ALA A 320 -4.85 -10.19 -16.83
N LYS A 321 -4.61 -11.50 -16.97
CA LYS A 321 -5.57 -12.45 -17.56
C LYS A 321 -6.85 -12.56 -16.73
N CYS A 322 -6.73 -12.62 -15.40
CA CYS A 322 -7.87 -12.65 -14.49
C CYS A 322 -8.76 -11.41 -14.66
N ARG A 323 -8.14 -10.22 -14.68
CA ARG A 323 -8.86 -8.95 -14.88
C ARG A 323 -9.52 -8.87 -16.25
N SER A 324 -8.77 -9.20 -17.31
CA SER A 324 -9.28 -9.24 -18.69
C SER A 324 -10.46 -10.20 -18.86
N ALA A 325 -10.41 -11.40 -18.29
CA ALA A 325 -11.49 -12.39 -18.36
C ALA A 325 -12.81 -11.90 -17.73
N ASN A 326 -12.76 -10.87 -16.88
CA ASN A 326 -13.93 -10.29 -16.24
C ASN A 326 -14.28 -8.87 -16.71
N GLY A 327 -13.51 -8.30 -17.63
CA GLY A 327 -13.73 -6.95 -18.14
C GLY A 327 -13.47 -5.85 -17.09
N VAL A 328 -12.47 -6.05 -16.23
CA VAL A 328 -12.01 -5.09 -15.21
C VAL A 328 -10.53 -4.77 -15.35
#